data_AF-A0A5E4LMV6-F1
#
_entry.id   AF-A0A5E4LMV6-F1
#
_cell.length_a   1.000
_cell.length_b   1.000
_cell.length_c   1.000
_cell.angle_alpha   90.00
_cell.angle_beta   90.00
_cell.angle_gamma   90.00
#
_symmetry.space_group_name_H-M   'P 1'
#
loop_
_entity.id
_entity.type
_entity.pdbx_description
1 polymer ?
#
loop_
_entity_poly.entity_id
_entity_poly.type
_entity_poly.pdbx_seq_one_letter_code
_entity_poly.pdbx_strand_id
1 'polypeptide(L)' 'MYVCPKCKKKIESIDTKSTRCPYCANRILYKSRQPVAREVKTD' A
#
# COMPACT_ATOMS: atom_id res chain seq x y z
N MET A 1 0.67 6.07 -0.50
CA MET A 1 0.15 5.25 -1.62
C MET A 1 0.05 3.81 -1.16
N TYR A 2 -0.98 3.11 -1.61
CA TYR A 2 -1.21 1.71 -1.30
C TYR A 2 -1.12 0.86 -2.57
N VAL A 3 -0.80 -0.42 -2.41
CA VAL A 3 -0.73 -1.39 -3.49
C VAL A 3 -1.57 -2.61 -3.12
N CYS A 4 -2.46 -3.01 -4.03
CA CYS A 4 -3.20 -4.25 -3.85
C CYS A 4 -2.36 -5.45 -4.29
N PRO A 5 -2.19 -6.51 -3.48
CA PRO A 5 -1.41 -7.69 -3.87
C PRO A 5 -2.03 -8.47 -5.03
N LYS A 6 -3.36 -8.43 -5.17
CA LYS A 6 -4.09 -9.24 -6.16
C LYS A 6 -4.04 -8.62 -7.55
N CYS A 7 -4.45 -7.35 -7.69
CA CYS A 7 -4.49 -6.66 -8.97
C CYS A 7 -3.23 -5.83 -9.26
N LYS A 8 -2.32 -5.70 -8.30
CA LYS A 8 -1.05 -4.94 -8.39
C LYS A 8 -1.23 -3.45 -8.71
N LYS A 9 -2.46 -2.93 -8.69
CA LYS A 9 -2.75 -1.51 -8.94
C LYS A 9 -2.34 -0.66 -7.73
N LYS A 10 -1.82 0.53 -8.04
CA LYS A 10 -1.54 1.58 -7.07
C LYS A 10 -2.83 2.32 -6.75
N ILE A 11 -3.04 2.62 -5.47
CA ILE A 11 -4.21 3.31 -4.95
C ILE A 11 -3.67 4.50 -4.15
N GLU A 12 -4.06 5.71 -4.53
CA GLU A 12 -3.53 6.93 -3.94
C GLU A 12 -4.26 7.30 -2.65
N SER A 13 -5.59 7.21 -2.68
CA SER A 13 -6.49 7.45 -1.55
C SER A 13 -7.38 6.23 -1.30
N ILE A 14 -7.58 5.92 -0.02
CA ILE A 14 -8.56 4.92 0.42
C ILE A 14 -9.50 5.66 1.36
N ASP A 15 -10.80 5.49 1.18
CA ASP A 15 -11.78 6.02 2.12
C ASP A 15 -11.65 5.36 3.49
N THR A 16 -11.64 6.15 4.55
CA THR A 16 -11.49 5.69 5.95
C THR A 16 -12.56 4.70 6.39
N LYS A 17 -13.70 4.64 5.69
CA LYS A 17 -14.81 3.71 5.98
C LYS A 17 -14.65 2.32 5.36
N SER A 18 -13.85 2.16 4.31
CA SER A 18 -13.69 0.85 3.67
C SER A 18 -12.28 0.63 3.15
N THR A 19 -11.56 -0.27 3.81
CA THR A 19 -10.25 -0.76 3.36
C THR A 19 -10.44 -1.82 2.27
N ARG A 20 -10.96 -1.43 1.11
CA ARG A 20 -11.12 -2.34 -0.05
C ARG A 20 -10.44 -1.76 -1.28
N CYS A 21 -9.81 -2.63 -2.06
CA CYS A 21 -9.31 -2.24 -3.37
C CYS A 21 -10.48 -1.89 -4.30
N PRO A 22 -10.49 -0.69 -4.92
CA PRO A 22 -11.58 -0.26 -5.80
C PRO A 22 -11.70 -1.09 -7.08
N TYR A 23 -10.68 -1.88 -7.43
CA TYR A 23 -10.64 -2.64 -8.69
C TYR A 23 -10.97 -4.12 -8.56
N CYS A 24 -10.70 -4.73 -7.40
CA CYS A 24 -10.85 -6.19 -7.25
C CYS A 24 -11.49 -6.60 -5.91
N ALA A 25 -12.00 -5.62 -5.14
CA ALA A 25 -12.63 -5.79 -3.84
C ALA A 25 -11.79 -6.50 -2.77
N ASN A 26 -10.48 -6.68 -3.02
CA ASN A 26 -9.57 -7.28 -2.05
C ASN A 26 -9.45 -6.39 -0.81
N ARG A 27 -9.44 -6.99 0.38
CA ARG A 27 -9.50 -6.27 1.66
C ARG A 27 -8.14 -5.92 2.25
N ILE A 28 -7.07 -6.45 1.66
CA ILE A 28 -5.68 -6.24 2.14
C ILE A 28 -4.96 -5.33 1.15
N LEU A 29 -4.34 -4.28 1.67
CA LEU A 29 -3.63 -3.26 0.90
C LEU A 29 -2.29 -2.97 1.59
N TYR A 30 -1.20 -2.98 0.83
CA TYR A 30 0.14 -2.71 1.35
C TYR A 30 0.50 -1.24 1.19
N LYS A 31 1.08 -0.63 2.22
CA LYS A 31 1.63 0.72 2.11
C LYS A 31 2.89 0.68 1.25
N SER A 32 2.99 1.57 0.27
CA SER A 32 4.21 1.73 -0.53
C SER A 32 5.37 2.14 0.38
N ARG A 33 6.54 1.55 0.13
CA ARG A 33 7.78 1.97 0.79
C ARG A 33 8.04 3.45 0.50
N GLN A 34 8.43 4.20 1.52
CA GLN A 34 8.88 5.58 1.32
C GLN A 34 10.18 5.57 0.51
N PRO A 35 10.41 6.54 -0.39
CA PRO A 35 11.62 6.60 -1.20
C PRO A 35 12.87 6.90 -0.35
N VAL A 36 12.68 7.46 0.84
CA VAL A 36 13.76 7.73 1.79
C VAL A 36 14.24 6.41 2.38
N ALA A 37 15.47 6.02 2.02
CA ALA A 37 16.17 4.92 2.67
C ALA A 37 16.50 5.32 4.11
N ARG A 38 16.19 4.45 5.07
CA ARG A 38 16.70 4.60 6.43
C ARG A 38 18.14 4.07 6.46
N GLU A 39 19.06 4.87 6.97
CA GLU A 39 20.39 4.40 7.33
C GLU A 39 20.27 3.44 8.52
N VAL A 40 20.87 2.27 8.40
CA VAL A 40 20.90 1.24 9.46
C VAL A 40 22.36 1.00 9.78
N LYS A 41 22.76 1.18 11.04
CA LYS A 41 24.12 0.84 11.49
C LYS A 41 24.22 -0.68 11.63
N THR A 42 25.31 -1.24 11.12
CA THR A 42 25.71 -2.62 11.37
C THR A 42 26.82 -2.59 12.41
N ASP A 43 26.59 -3.21 13.57
CA ASP A 43 27.63 -3.49 14.57
C ASP A 43 28.73 -4.39 14.02
#